data_AF-A0AAN8JH38-F1
#
_entry.id   AF-A0AAN8JH38-F1
#
_cell.length_a   1.000
_cell.length_b   1.000
_cell.length_c   1.000
_cell.angle_alpha   90.00
_cell.angle_beta   90.00
_cell.angle_gamma   90.00
#
_symmetry.space_group_name_H-M   'P 1'
#
loop_
_entity.id
_entity.type
_entity.pdbx_description
1 polymer ?
#
loop_
_entity_poly.entity_id
_entity_poly.type
_entity_poly.pdbx_seq_one_letter_code
_entity_poly.pdbx_strand_id
1 'polypeptide(L)'
;MFRFFFLLVVITGATALNDYWYALYGCHPPSSLRARAELTGFDNDRDFNGAVTNEDIDKDVIAYDYNGDTTRTYEWETVFHWRCRYGWSEDYGGYFHNLLDQNNDGVWTAADFGRPFSVTGELFRKMQIDRFRKYCADRNNKPQDCWKLQSESNLDNFGNFSLPMNYYF
;
A
#
# COMPACT_ATOMS: atom_id res chain seq x y z
N MET A 1 4.04 -21.39 -50.24
CA MET A 1 3.06 -21.83 -49.23
C MET A 1 3.57 -21.43 -47.86
N PHE A 2 2.80 -20.69 -47.07
CA PHE A 2 3.06 -20.51 -45.64
C PHE A 2 1.74 -20.68 -44.89
N ARG A 3 1.70 -21.65 -43.97
CA ARG A 3 0.58 -21.86 -43.05
C ARG A 3 0.99 -21.31 -41.69
N PHE A 4 0.56 -20.10 -41.36
CA PHE A 4 0.49 -19.67 -39.96
C PHE A 4 -0.93 -19.90 -39.46
N PHE A 5 -1.09 -20.93 -38.63
CA PHE A 5 -2.26 -21.03 -37.76
C PHE A 5 -2.16 -19.89 -36.75
N PHE A 6 -3.05 -18.91 -36.82
CA PHE A 6 -3.32 -18.04 -35.69
C PHE A 6 -4.03 -18.90 -34.63
N LEU A 7 -3.26 -19.41 -33.67
CA LEU A 7 -3.80 -20.13 -32.53
C LEU A 7 -4.55 -19.12 -31.66
N LEU A 8 -5.84 -19.33 -31.46
CA LEU A 8 -6.69 -18.44 -30.68
C LEU A 8 -6.39 -18.62 -29.19
N VAL A 9 -5.52 -17.77 -28.62
CA VAL A 9 -5.17 -17.84 -27.20
C VAL A 9 -6.24 -17.13 -26.38
N VAL A 10 -7.16 -17.91 -25.80
CA VAL A 10 -8.14 -17.40 -24.82
C VAL A 10 -7.44 -17.25 -23.48
N ILE A 11 -7.07 -16.03 -23.11
CA ILE A 11 -6.52 -15.70 -21.78
C ILE A 11 -7.60 -15.00 -20.94
N THR A 12 -8.23 -15.77 -20.06
CA THR A 12 -9.06 -15.27 -18.95
C THR A 12 -8.74 -16.12 -17.72
N GLY A 13 -7.93 -15.59 -16.80
CA GLY A 13 -7.31 -16.43 -15.76
C GLY A 13 -6.53 -15.71 -14.66
N ALA A 14 -7.06 -14.59 -14.14
CA ALA A 14 -6.74 -13.91 -12.87
C ALA A 14 -5.29 -13.49 -12.51
N THR A 15 -4.21 -14.16 -12.92
CA THR A 15 -2.85 -13.94 -12.36
C THR A 15 -1.72 -13.70 -13.37
N ALA A 16 -2.03 -13.69 -14.66
CA ALA A 16 -1.34 -12.78 -15.59
C ALA A 16 -1.83 -11.32 -15.41
N LEU A 17 -2.56 -11.07 -14.30
CA LEU A 17 -3.48 -9.95 -14.07
C LEU A 17 -3.51 -9.42 -12.61
N ASN A 18 -2.63 -9.92 -11.71
CA ASN A 18 -2.00 -9.07 -10.65
C ASN A 18 -0.38 -8.65 -10.90
N ASP A 19 0.78 -7.28 -12.40
CA ASP A 19 0.73 -6.69 -13.81
C ASP A 19 1.76 -7.41 -14.71
N TYR A 20 3.04 -7.07 -14.60
CA TYR A 20 4.19 -7.93 -15.00
C TYR A 20 5.49 -7.50 -14.26
N TRP A 21 5.66 -7.71 -12.95
CA TRP A 21 4.70 -7.33 -11.90
C TRP A 21 4.88 -5.90 -11.40
N TYR A 22 6.12 -5.43 -11.26
CA TYR A 22 6.45 -3.99 -11.28
C TYR A 22 7.47 -3.63 -12.39
N ALA A 23 7.73 -4.53 -13.36
CA ALA A 23 8.89 -4.40 -14.26
C ALA A 23 8.65 -3.65 -15.58
N LEU A 24 7.43 -3.58 -16.11
CA LEU A 24 7.04 -2.48 -17.04
C LEU A 24 6.67 -1.20 -16.26
N TYR A 25 6.23 -1.39 -15.01
CA TYR A 25 5.46 -0.45 -14.20
C TYR A 25 6.41 0.40 -13.38
N GLY A 26 7.27 1.13 -14.10
CA GLY A 26 8.32 1.96 -13.54
C GLY A 26 7.77 2.69 -12.32
N CYS A 27 8.35 2.43 -11.15
CA CYS A 27 7.71 2.82 -9.90
C CYS A 27 7.59 4.34 -9.86
N HIS A 28 6.37 4.84 -10.11
CA HIS A 28 5.99 6.24 -10.17
C HIS A 28 5.06 6.62 -8.99
N PRO A 29 5.48 6.35 -7.74
CA PRO A 29 4.67 6.67 -6.58
C PRO A 29 4.62 8.19 -6.36
N PRO A 30 3.68 8.69 -5.55
CA PRO A 30 3.59 10.11 -5.28
C PRO A 30 4.86 10.65 -4.60
N SER A 31 5.32 11.82 -5.05
CA SER A 31 6.58 12.43 -4.59
C SER A 31 6.45 13.07 -3.20
N SER A 32 5.27 13.60 -2.87
CA SER A 32 4.94 14.25 -1.59
C SER A 32 4.29 13.28 -0.59
N LEU A 33 4.67 13.36 0.69
CA LEU A 33 4.07 12.60 1.79
C LEU A 33 2.54 12.71 1.80
N ARG A 34 2.01 13.91 1.51
CA ARG A 34 0.56 14.11 1.43
C ARG A 34 -0.08 13.18 0.39
N ALA A 35 0.41 13.19 -0.84
CA ALA A 35 -0.18 12.41 -1.92
C ALA A 35 0.05 10.90 -1.75
N ARG A 36 1.14 10.50 -1.06
CA ARG A 36 1.34 9.10 -0.64
C ARG A 36 0.28 8.66 0.36
N ALA A 37 0.04 9.45 1.40
CA ALA A 37 -1.00 9.16 2.39
C ALA A 37 -2.42 9.19 1.78
N GLU A 38 -2.69 10.10 0.83
CA GLU A 38 -3.94 10.10 0.06
C GLU A 38 -4.12 8.81 -0.75
N LEU A 39 -3.07 8.33 -1.43
CA LEU A 39 -3.10 7.07 -2.20
C LEU A 39 -3.22 5.83 -1.31
N THR A 40 -2.46 5.74 -0.21
CA THR A 40 -2.58 4.65 0.78
C THR A 40 -3.97 4.65 1.43
N GLY A 41 -4.59 5.81 1.62
CA GLY A 41 -6.00 5.87 2.03
C GLY A 41 -6.92 5.33 0.94
N PHE A 42 -6.79 5.80 -0.30
CA PHE A 42 -7.68 5.45 -1.41
C PHE A 42 -7.70 3.95 -1.71
N ASP A 43 -6.53 3.30 -1.70
CA ASP A 43 -6.43 1.85 -1.91
C ASP A 43 -6.98 1.01 -0.74
N ASN A 44 -7.27 1.64 0.41
CA ASN A 44 -7.79 1.02 1.63
C ASN A 44 -9.27 1.42 1.94
N ASP A 45 -9.93 2.22 1.11
CA ASP A 45 -11.39 2.46 1.14
C ASP A 45 -11.97 1.76 -0.10
N ARG A 46 -12.02 0.42 -0.07
CA ARG A 46 -12.12 -0.42 -1.27
C ARG A 46 -13.55 -0.59 -1.76
N ASP A 47 -14.55 -0.25 -0.95
CA ASP A 47 -15.95 -0.12 -1.36
C ASP A 47 -16.39 1.34 -1.60
N PHE A 48 -15.49 2.30 -1.33
CA PHE A 48 -15.70 3.75 -1.41
C PHE A 48 -16.78 4.30 -0.47
N ASN A 49 -17.01 3.65 0.68
CA ASN A 49 -17.96 4.13 1.69
C ASN A 49 -17.47 5.36 2.47
N GLY A 50 -16.17 5.68 2.40
CA GLY A 50 -15.57 6.85 3.05
C GLY A 50 -14.85 6.55 4.37
N ALA A 51 -14.81 5.28 4.78
CA ALA A 51 -14.10 4.75 5.94
C ALA A 51 -13.12 3.65 5.51
N VAL A 52 -12.23 3.25 6.42
CA VAL A 52 -11.38 2.06 6.26
C VAL A 52 -11.75 1.06 7.36
N THR A 53 -12.05 -0.17 6.96
CA THR A 53 -12.55 -1.24 7.83
C THR A 53 -11.65 -2.49 7.79
N ASN A 54 -11.90 -3.48 8.67
CA ASN A 54 -11.30 -4.82 8.51
C ASN A 54 -11.52 -5.39 7.12
N GLU A 55 -12.74 -5.25 6.58
CA GLU A 55 -13.09 -5.84 5.28
C GLU A 55 -12.28 -5.22 4.14
N ASP A 56 -11.68 -4.04 4.33
CA ASP A 56 -10.74 -3.42 3.39
C ASP A 56 -9.30 -3.91 3.60
N ILE A 57 -8.86 -4.00 4.86
CA ILE A 57 -7.48 -4.36 5.23
C ILE A 57 -7.21 -5.87 5.09
N ASP A 58 -8.20 -6.73 5.35
CA ASP A 58 -8.12 -8.19 5.11
C ASP A 58 -7.77 -8.51 3.64
N LYS A 59 -8.13 -7.61 2.71
CA LYS A 59 -7.81 -7.71 1.28
C LYS A 59 -6.36 -7.30 0.96
N ASP A 60 -5.63 -6.65 1.86
CA ASP A 60 -4.20 -6.35 1.65
C ASP A 60 -3.35 -7.63 1.69
N VAL A 61 -3.74 -8.67 2.45
CA VAL A 61 -3.11 -10.00 2.41
C VAL A 61 -3.13 -10.59 0.99
N ILE A 62 -4.22 -10.35 0.24
CA ILE A 62 -4.42 -10.81 -1.14
C ILE A 62 -3.74 -9.85 -2.14
N ALA A 63 -3.78 -8.54 -1.88
CA ALA A 63 -3.24 -7.54 -2.80
C ALA A 63 -1.71 -7.41 -2.75
N TYR A 64 -1.07 -7.87 -1.66
CA TYR A 64 0.37 -7.86 -1.48
C TYR A 64 0.99 -9.25 -1.78
N ASP A 65 0.18 -10.27 -2.06
CA ASP A 65 0.66 -11.60 -2.47
C ASP A 65 1.32 -11.52 -3.86
N TYR A 66 2.65 -11.44 -3.88
CA TYR A 66 3.47 -11.43 -5.09
C TYR A 66 4.14 -12.78 -5.35
N ASN A 67 4.11 -13.68 -4.37
CA ASN A 67 4.63 -15.04 -4.50
C ASN A 67 3.57 -16.05 -5.00
N GLY A 68 2.29 -15.77 -4.75
CA GLY A 68 1.13 -16.56 -5.20
C GLY A 68 0.64 -17.60 -4.19
N ASP A 69 0.99 -17.51 -2.90
CA ASP A 69 0.49 -18.45 -1.87
C ASP A 69 -0.92 -18.11 -1.34
N THR A 70 -1.43 -16.91 -1.64
CA THR A 70 -2.80 -16.41 -1.34
C THR A 70 -3.21 -16.40 0.13
N THR A 71 -2.30 -16.70 1.05
CA THR A 71 -2.63 -16.91 2.48
C THR A 71 -1.71 -16.19 3.45
N ARG A 72 -0.60 -15.65 2.96
CA ARG A 72 0.48 -15.02 3.73
C ARG A 72 0.99 -13.79 3.01
N THR A 73 1.50 -12.83 3.77
CA THR A 73 2.30 -11.72 3.24
C THR A 73 3.59 -11.64 4.04
N TYR A 74 4.73 -11.80 3.38
CA TYR A 74 6.06 -11.73 4.01
C TYR A 74 6.55 -10.26 4.04
N GLU A 75 7.48 -9.91 4.94
CA GLU A 75 7.99 -8.53 5.06
C GLU A 75 8.44 -7.93 3.71
N TRP A 76 9.10 -8.72 2.86
CA TRP A 76 9.59 -8.24 1.56
C TRP A 76 8.46 -7.81 0.61
N GLU A 77 7.27 -8.39 0.73
CA GLU A 77 6.09 -8.05 -0.07
C GLU A 77 5.46 -6.75 0.41
N THR A 78 5.28 -6.59 1.73
CA THR A 78 4.87 -5.31 2.35
C THR A 78 5.85 -4.20 1.97
N VAL A 79 7.17 -4.44 2.09
CA VAL A 79 8.24 -3.51 1.71
C VAL A 79 8.15 -3.13 0.23
N PHE A 80 7.99 -4.11 -0.66
CA PHE A 80 7.93 -3.91 -2.10
C PHE A 80 6.69 -3.12 -2.53
N HIS A 81 5.51 -3.47 -1.99
CA HIS A 81 4.26 -2.74 -2.19
C HIS A 81 4.41 -1.29 -1.72
N TRP A 82 4.82 -1.08 -0.47
CA TRP A 82 4.92 0.25 0.13
C TRP A 82 5.97 1.14 -0.52
N ARG A 83 7.05 0.55 -1.05
CA ARG A 83 8.06 1.26 -1.84
C ARG A 83 7.55 1.65 -3.23
N CYS A 84 6.93 0.74 -3.98
CA CYS A 84 6.62 1.00 -5.39
C CYS A 84 5.21 1.55 -5.67
N ARG A 85 4.18 1.17 -4.88
CA ARG A 85 2.83 1.77 -4.97
C ARG A 85 2.77 3.11 -4.24
N TYR A 86 3.28 3.16 -3.00
CA TYR A 86 3.16 4.34 -2.13
C TYR A 86 4.45 5.16 -1.97
N GLY A 87 5.60 4.72 -2.50
CA GLY A 87 6.82 5.54 -2.53
C GLY A 87 7.58 5.66 -1.23
N TRP A 88 7.22 4.88 -0.20
CA TRP A 88 7.91 4.91 1.08
C TRP A 88 9.32 4.30 1.00
N SER A 89 10.21 4.70 1.91
CA SER A 89 11.49 4.01 2.10
C SER A 89 11.27 2.57 2.53
N GLU A 90 12.13 1.64 2.07
CA GLU A 90 12.08 0.21 2.43
C GLU A 90 12.03 -0.01 3.95
N ASP A 91 12.90 0.69 4.67
CA ASP A 91 12.94 0.80 6.13
C ASP A 91 11.59 1.15 6.80
N TYR A 92 10.71 1.89 6.11
CA TYR A 92 9.37 2.23 6.60
C TYR A 92 8.32 1.17 6.23
N GLY A 93 8.49 0.51 5.07
CA GLY A 93 7.72 -0.70 4.74
C GLY A 93 7.94 -1.80 5.77
N GLY A 94 9.19 -2.04 6.19
CA GLY A 94 9.53 -2.98 7.26
C GLY A 94 8.97 -2.53 8.62
N TYR A 95 9.10 -1.23 8.98
CA TYR A 95 8.44 -0.70 10.18
C TYR A 95 6.91 -0.87 10.15
N PHE A 96 6.27 -0.72 8.99
CA PHE A 96 4.83 -0.94 8.83
C PHE A 96 4.47 -2.43 8.94
N HIS A 97 5.28 -3.32 8.37
CA HIS A 97 5.13 -4.78 8.52
C HIS A 97 5.11 -5.21 9.99
N ASN A 98 6.17 -4.84 10.73
CA ASN A 98 6.35 -5.13 12.15
C ASN A 98 5.36 -4.38 13.08
N LEU A 99 4.55 -3.45 12.57
CA LEU A 99 3.50 -2.75 13.35
C LEU A 99 2.14 -3.46 13.27
N LEU A 100 1.92 -4.25 12.23
CA LEU A 100 0.66 -4.99 11.99
C LEU A 100 0.77 -6.48 12.29
N ASP A 101 1.94 -7.09 12.14
CA ASP A 101 2.24 -8.42 12.67
C ASP A 101 1.90 -8.45 14.19
N GLN A 102 0.88 -9.23 14.57
CA GLN A 102 0.40 -9.27 15.97
C GLN A 102 1.07 -10.39 16.77
N ASN A 103 1.71 -11.36 16.11
CA ASN A 103 2.27 -12.55 16.73
C ASN A 103 3.82 -12.53 16.78
N ASN A 104 4.44 -11.65 15.99
CA ASN A 104 5.87 -11.46 15.78
C ASN A 104 6.58 -12.69 15.13
N ASP A 105 5.94 -13.35 14.17
CA ASP A 105 6.51 -14.44 13.37
C ASP A 105 7.10 -14.00 12.01
N GLY A 106 6.85 -12.75 11.59
CA GLY A 106 7.37 -12.17 10.34
C GLY A 106 6.51 -12.45 9.10
N VAL A 107 5.28 -12.92 9.29
CA VAL A 107 4.30 -13.20 8.23
C VAL A 107 2.91 -12.71 8.63
N TRP A 108 2.33 -11.80 7.85
CA TRP A 108 0.92 -11.43 8.06
C TRP A 108 -0.02 -12.53 7.60
N THR A 109 -1.09 -12.71 8.36
CA THR A 109 -2.24 -13.55 8.04
C THR A 109 -3.55 -12.79 8.31
N ALA A 110 -4.69 -13.35 7.91
CA ALA A 110 -6.00 -12.81 8.30
C ALA A 110 -6.25 -12.80 9.83
N ALA A 111 -5.45 -13.51 10.64
CA ALA A 111 -5.57 -13.48 12.09
C ALA A 111 -5.04 -12.17 12.71
N ASP A 112 -4.02 -11.57 12.12
CA ASP A 112 -3.38 -10.33 12.58
C ASP A 112 -4.34 -9.12 12.47
N PHE A 113 -5.22 -9.15 11.48
CA PHE A 113 -6.26 -8.16 11.25
C PHE A 113 -7.54 -8.42 12.05
N GLY A 114 -7.66 -9.54 12.77
CA GLY A 114 -8.87 -9.99 13.47
C GLY A 114 -9.37 -9.14 14.66
N ARG A 115 -8.88 -7.90 14.83
CA ARG A 115 -9.40 -6.92 15.80
C ARG A 115 -10.30 -5.90 15.08
N PRO A 116 -11.49 -5.55 15.61
CA PRO A 116 -12.36 -4.58 14.97
C PRO A 116 -11.71 -3.20 14.79
N PHE A 117 -11.54 -2.81 13.54
CA PHE A 117 -11.04 -1.53 13.05
C PHE A 117 -12.08 -0.90 12.13
N SER A 118 -12.44 0.34 12.43
CA SER A 118 -13.23 1.20 11.56
C SER A 118 -12.88 2.64 11.88
N VAL A 119 -12.39 3.37 10.88
CA VAL A 119 -12.03 4.79 11.01
C VAL A 119 -12.49 5.55 9.76
N THR A 120 -12.78 6.84 9.89
CA THR A 120 -13.02 7.67 8.70
C THR A 120 -11.74 7.75 7.85
N GLY A 121 -11.90 7.90 6.54
CA GLY A 121 -10.76 8.05 5.63
C GLY A 121 -9.78 9.16 6.00
N GLU A 122 -10.30 10.29 6.49
CA GLU A 122 -9.46 11.40 6.96
C GLU A 122 -8.59 10.97 8.15
N LEU A 123 -9.15 10.21 9.09
CA LEU A 123 -8.41 9.67 10.23
C LEU A 123 -7.40 8.61 9.78
N PHE A 124 -7.74 7.73 8.82
CA PHE A 124 -6.79 6.76 8.27
C PHE A 124 -5.57 7.45 7.62
N ARG A 125 -5.81 8.48 6.79
CA ARG A 125 -4.73 9.27 6.16
C ARG A 125 -3.83 9.94 7.20
N LYS A 126 -4.41 10.52 8.26
CA LYS A 126 -3.67 11.06 9.41
C LYS A 126 -2.84 9.99 10.11
N MET A 127 -3.40 8.81 10.37
CA MET A 127 -2.68 7.70 10.99
C MET A 127 -1.45 7.26 10.18
N GLN A 128 -1.46 7.33 8.85
CA GLN A 128 -0.26 7.02 8.05
C GLN A 128 0.83 8.10 8.19
N ILE A 129 0.46 9.38 8.29
CA ILE A 129 1.40 10.46 8.61
C ILE A 129 1.93 10.32 10.04
N ASP A 130 1.09 9.98 11.02
CA ASP A 130 1.49 9.84 12.42
C ASP A 130 2.37 8.60 12.68
N ARG A 131 2.12 7.49 11.98
CA ARG A 131 3.03 6.33 11.92
C ARG A 131 4.40 6.76 11.37
N PHE A 132 4.44 7.57 10.31
CA PHE A 132 5.70 8.06 9.72
C PHE A 132 6.41 9.07 10.64
N ARG A 133 5.67 9.96 11.31
CA ARG A 133 6.19 10.87 12.34
C ARG A 133 6.87 10.11 13.48
N LYS A 134 6.22 9.07 14.00
CA LYS A 134 6.78 8.20 15.05
C LYS A 134 8.05 7.49 14.59
N TYR A 135 8.02 6.85 13.43
CA TYR A 135 9.17 6.22 12.79
C TYR A 135 10.37 7.19 12.61
N CYS A 136 10.11 8.43 12.22
CA CYS A 136 11.12 9.50 12.09
C CYS A 136 11.55 10.14 13.44
N ALA A 137 10.90 9.80 14.55
CA ALA A 137 11.25 10.22 15.90
C ALA A 137 12.05 9.14 16.65
N ASP A 138 11.70 7.87 16.47
CA ASP A 138 12.36 6.71 17.12
C ASP A 138 13.78 6.42 16.55
N ARG A 139 14.16 7.03 15.42
CA ARG A 139 15.44 6.80 14.74
C ARG A 139 16.46 7.93 14.93
N ASN A 140 17.62 7.59 15.50
CA ASN A 140 18.77 8.49 15.64
C ASN A 140 19.34 8.94 14.27
N ASN A 141 19.53 7.98 13.35
CA ASN A 141 19.88 8.25 11.96
C ASN A 141 18.59 8.36 11.16
N LYS A 142 18.11 9.59 10.92
CA LYS A 142 16.83 9.82 10.25
C LYS A 142 16.89 9.45 8.76
N PRO A 143 16.02 8.55 8.27
CA PRO A 143 15.89 8.23 6.84
C PRO A 143 15.60 9.46 5.98
N GLN A 144 15.92 9.38 4.68
CA GLN A 144 15.84 10.53 3.77
C GLN A 144 14.47 11.20 3.77
N ASP A 145 13.36 10.46 3.62
CA ASP A 145 12.02 11.08 3.58
C ASP A 145 11.61 11.81 4.87
N CYS A 146 12.33 11.66 5.99
CA CYS A 146 12.00 12.35 7.24
C CYS A 146 12.19 13.88 7.18
N TRP A 147 12.91 14.45 6.20
CA TRP A 147 12.93 15.92 6.02
C TRP A 147 11.60 16.44 5.46
N LYS A 148 10.83 15.61 4.74
CA LYS A 148 9.55 16.02 4.14
C LYS A 148 8.50 16.42 5.18
N LEU A 149 8.57 15.83 6.38
CA LEU A 149 7.76 16.21 7.55
C LEU A 149 7.94 17.67 7.99
N GLN A 150 9.01 18.35 7.53
CA GLN A 150 9.29 19.75 7.83
C GLN A 150 9.07 20.68 6.62
N SER A 151 9.16 20.16 5.39
CA SER A 151 9.00 20.96 4.16
C SER A 151 7.59 20.93 3.56
N GLU A 152 6.80 19.90 3.84
CA GLU A 152 5.42 19.79 3.35
C GLU A 152 4.42 20.38 4.34
N SER A 153 3.56 21.27 3.86
CA SER A 153 2.46 21.85 4.63
C SER A 153 1.18 21.02 4.51
N ASN A 154 0.22 21.26 5.42
CA ASN A 154 -1.12 20.67 5.40
C ASN A 154 -1.18 19.13 5.45
N LEU A 155 -0.21 18.49 6.13
CA LEU A 155 -0.22 17.05 6.40
C LEU A 155 -1.31 16.62 7.42
N ASP A 156 -1.96 17.57 8.10
CA ASP A 156 -2.97 17.36 9.14
C ASP A 156 -4.42 17.66 8.69
N ASN A 157 -4.63 18.02 7.43
CA ASN A 157 -5.95 18.36 6.90
C ASN A 157 -6.15 17.77 5.49
N PHE A 158 -6.70 16.56 5.44
CA PHE A 158 -7.02 15.89 4.18
C PHE A 158 -8.46 16.16 3.70
N GLY A 159 -9.38 16.48 4.61
CA GLY A 159 -10.82 16.46 4.32
C GLY A 159 -11.35 15.05 4.03
N ASN A 160 -12.59 14.98 3.55
CA ASN A 160 -13.26 13.74 3.12
C ASN A 160 -12.48 13.03 2.01
N PHE A 161 -12.82 11.77 1.72
CA PHE A 161 -12.41 11.14 0.47
C PHE A 161 -13.02 11.88 -0.73
N SER A 162 -12.24 12.76 -1.36
CA SER A 162 -12.40 13.04 -2.78
C SER A 162 -11.81 11.87 -3.56
N LEU A 163 -12.55 11.36 -4.55
CA LEU A 163 -11.94 10.59 -5.64
C LEU A 163 -10.73 11.39 -6.19
N PRO A 164 -9.59 10.75 -6.48
CA PRO A 164 -8.40 11.45 -6.96
C PRO A 164 -8.71 12.23 -8.24
N MET A 165 -8.81 13.56 -8.14
CA MET A 165 -9.04 14.41 -9.30
C MET A 165 -7.81 14.41 -10.21
N ASN A 166 -7.86 13.56 -11.23
CA ASN A 166 -6.93 13.49 -12.35
C ASN A 166 -5.48 13.11 -12.00
N TYR A 167 -5.28 12.08 -11.17
CA TYR A 167 -4.09 11.24 -11.32
C TYR A 167 -4.27 10.30 -12.53
N TYR A 168 -4.26 10.88 -13.73
CA TYR A 168 -4.02 10.12 -14.95
C TYR A 168 -2.54 9.76 -15.01
N PHE A 169 -2.27 8.46 -15.11
CA PHE A 169 -0.96 7.91 -15.49
C PHE A 169 -0.78 8.00 -17.02
#